data_AF-V7D0Y8-F1
#
_entry.id   AF-V7D0Y8-F1
#
_cell.length_a   1.000
_cell.length_b   1.000
_cell.length_c   1.000
_cell.angle_alpha   90.00
_cell.angle_beta   90.00
_cell.angle_gamma   90.00
#
_symmetry.space_group_name_H-M   'P 1'
#
loop_
_entity.id
_entity.type
_entity.pdbx_description
1 polymer ?
#
loop_
_entity_poly.entity_id
_entity_poly.type
_entity_poly.pdbx_seq_one_letter_code
_entity_poly.pdbx_strand_id
1 'polypeptide(L)'
;MPRVSLGSRLALLFAACTAAVSLGAGLIFSRASEQHFVELDQQLLDSRLSLFRTQLAGISTPAELQARLPALRDELGHQADLALRINGSDGATWFESRTGLPRTPLPDGLATLHAQGTDYRSLAVHLAQGAPQSPQLTLYLDITHHQHFLQGMQRLIWLTVGLSALATALLGAWA
;
A
#
# COMPACT_ATOMS: atom_id res chain seq x y z
N MET A 1 -36.64 -36.67 13.47
CA MET A 1 -35.68 -35.91 12.65
C MET A 1 -35.63 -36.54 11.27
N PRO A 2 -35.92 -35.81 10.19
CA PRO A 2 -35.91 -36.39 8.85
C PRO A 2 -34.47 -36.82 8.52
N ARG A 3 -34.29 -38.06 8.05
CA ARG A 3 -32.98 -38.59 7.68
C ARG A 3 -32.62 -38.06 6.29
N VAL A 4 -31.54 -37.29 6.23
CA VAL A 4 -30.98 -36.77 4.98
C VAL A 4 -30.59 -37.95 4.07
N SER A 5 -31.05 -37.94 2.82
CA SER A 5 -30.76 -39.01 1.84
C SER A 5 -29.26 -39.08 1.51
N LEU A 6 -28.78 -40.22 1.02
CA LEU A 6 -27.37 -40.38 0.62
C LEU A 6 -26.95 -39.37 -0.47
N GLY A 7 -27.85 -39.10 -1.42
CA GLY A 7 -27.65 -38.11 -2.49
C GLY A 7 -27.49 -36.69 -1.93
N SER A 8 -28.38 -36.28 -1.03
CA SER A 8 -28.30 -34.98 -0.37
C SER A 8 -27.01 -34.80 0.44
N ARG A 9 -26.53 -35.85 1.13
CA ARG A 9 -25.23 -35.81 1.83
C ARG A 9 -24.07 -35.60 0.86
N LEU A 10 -24.07 -36.29 -0.28
CA LEU A 10 -23.01 -36.16 -1.29
C LEU A 10 -23.02 -34.78 -1.94
N ALA A 11 -24.22 -34.25 -2.25
CA ALA A 11 -24.41 -32.92 -2.80
C ALA A 11 -23.96 -31.82 -1.82
N LEU A 12 -24.28 -31.95 -0.53
CA LEU A 12 -23.80 -31.04 0.51
C LEU A 12 -22.29 -31.08 0.67
N LEU A 13 -21.66 -32.26 0.62
CA LEU A 13 -20.20 -32.39 0.67
C LEU A 13 -19.53 -31.76 -0.55
N PHE A 14 -20.10 -31.96 -1.75
CA PHE A 14 -19.62 -31.34 -2.97
C PHE A 14 -19.73 -29.81 -2.89
N ALA A 15 -20.90 -29.29 -2.49
CA ALA A 15 -21.13 -27.86 -2.32
C ALA A 15 -20.19 -27.24 -1.28
N ALA A 16 -19.98 -27.92 -0.14
CA ALA A 16 -19.03 -27.49 0.89
C ALA A 16 -17.59 -27.46 0.36
N CYS A 17 -17.19 -28.47 -0.41
CA CYS A 17 -15.87 -28.54 -1.03
C CYS A 17 -15.66 -27.41 -2.04
N THR A 18 -16.62 -27.19 -2.96
CA THR A 18 -16.56 -26.09 -3.92
C THR A 18 -16.50 -24.74 -3.23
N ALA A 19 -17.35 -24.52 -2.22
CA ALA A 19 -17.32 -23.29 -1.43
C ALA A 19 -15.97 -23.08 -0.74
N ALA A 20 -15.39 -24.11 -0.13
CA ALA A 20 -14.09 -24.03 0.52
C ALA A 20 -12.97 -23.68 -0.47
N VAL A 21 -12.95 -24.31 -1.65
CA VAL A 21 -11.97 -24.02 -2.71
C VAL A 21 -12.14 -22.60 -3.23
N SER A 22 -13.37 -22.17 -3.53
CA SER A 22 -13.64 -20.80 -4.00
C SER A 22 -13.27 -19.74 -2.97
N LEU A 23 -13.59 -19.96 -1.69
CA LEU A 23 -13.17 -19.09 -0.59
C LEU A 23 -11.64 -19.03 -0.47
N GLY A 24 -10.97 -20.18 -0.55
CA GLY A 24 -9.51 -20.25 -0.55
C GLY A 24 -8.89 -19.46 -1.70
N ALA A 25 -9.40 -19.64 -2.92
CA ALA A 25 -8.96 -18.90 -4.10
C ALA A 25 -9.18 -17.38 -3.94
N GLY A 26 -10.36 -16.97 -3.47
CA GLY A 26 -10.68 -15.56 -3.24
C GLY A 26 -9.77 -14.90 -2.20
N LEU A 27 -9.45 -15.62 -1.12
CA LEU A 27 -8.53 -15.15 -0.08
C LEU A 27 -7.10 -15.02 -0.61
N ILE A 28 -6.59 -16.06 -1.29
CA ILE A 28 -5.24 -16.07 -1.85
C ILE A 28 -5.08 -14.92 -2.84
N PHE A 29 -6.03 -14.76 -3.77
CA PHE A 29 -5.94 -13.71 -4.78
C PHE A 29 -6.02 -12.31 -4.15
N SER A 30 -6.93 -12.10 -3.20
CA SER A 30 -7.05 -10.80 -2.52
C SER A 30 -5.76 -10.41 -1.80
N ARG A 31 -5.11 -11.37 -1.11
CA ARG A 31 -3.85 -11.14 -0.40
C ARG A 31 -2.67 -10.96 -1.35
N ALA A 32 -2.58 -11.79 -2.39
CA ALA A 32 -1.52 -11.71 -3.39
C ALA A 32 -1.56 -10.38 -4.14
N SER A 33 -2.75 -9.90 -4.52
CA SER A 33 -2.90 -8.59 -5.15
C SER A 33 -2.50 -7.45 -4.21
N GLU A 34 -2.92 -7.48 -2.94
CA GLU A 34 -2.54 -6.45 -1.97
C GLU A 34 -1.03 -6.38 -1.76
N GLN A 35 -0.38 -7.52 -1.59
CA GLN A 35 1.08 -7.61 -1.47
C GLN A 35 1.79 -7.10 -2.73
N HIS A 36 1.27 -7.45 -3.91
CA HIS A 36 1.85 -6.99 -5.17
C HIS A 36 1.77 -5.46 -5.32
N PHE A 37 0.65 -4.83 -4.92
CA PHE A 37 0.55 -3.37 -4.91
C PHE A 37 1.53 -2.72 -3.93
N VAL A 38 1.70 -3.30 -2.73
CA VAL A 38 2.72 -2.83 -1.77
C VAL A 38 4.12 -2.90 -2.36
N GLU A 39 4.44 -3.99 -3.06
CA GLU A 39 5.74 -4.18 -3.72
C GLU A 39 5.96 -3.16 -4.85
N LEU A 40 4.95 -2.93 -5.70
CA LEU A 40 5.01 -1.91 -6.76
C LEU A 40 5.19 -0.50 -6.19
N ASP A 41 4.44 -0.16 -5.13
CA ASP A 41 4.58 1.14 -4.47
C ASP A 41 6.00 1.30 -3.89
N GLN A 42 6.54 0.24 -3.28
CA GLN A 42 7.90 0.25 -2.73
C GLN A 42 8.95 0.42 -3.84
N GLN A 43 8.87 -0.34 -4.94
CA GLN A 43 9.80 -0.21 -6.06
C GLN A 43 9.79 1.19 -6.66
N LEU A 44 8.59 1.79 -6.78
CA LEU A 44 8.45 3.18 -7.21
C LEU A 44 9.16 4.11 -6.22
N LEU A 45 8.87 4.00 -4.93
CA LEU A 45 9.49 4.82 -3.89
C LEU A 45 11.01 4.67 -3.84
N ASP A 46 11.55 3.45 -3.93
CA ASP A 46 12.99 3.18 -3.93
C ASP A 46 13.70 3.79 -5.17
N SER A 47 13.04 3.74 -6.34
CA SER A 47 13.56 4.38 -7.55
C SER A 47 13.65 5.91 -7.40
N ARG A 48 12.61 6.54 -6.82
CA ARG A 48 12.57 7.99 -6.57
C ARG A 48 13.53 8.39 -5.46
N LEU A 49 13.62 7.59 -4.42
CA LEU A 49 14.56 7.77 -3.32
C LEU A 49 15.99 7.85 -3.83
N SER A 50 16.37 6.97 -4.75
CA SER A 50 17.73 6.97 -5.31
C SER A 50 18.06 8.29 -6.03
N LEU A 51 17.10 8.88 -6.74
CA LEU A 51 17.25 10.18 -7.41
C LEU A 51 17.41 11.30 -6.38
N PHE A 52 16.49 11.41 -5.42
CA PHE A 52 16.55 12.46 -4.40
C PHE A 52 17.76 12.32 -3.49
N ARG A 53 18.16 11.11 -3.15
CA ARG A 53 19.37 10.85 -2.35
C ARG A 53 20.63 11.36 -3.06
N THR A 54 20.70 11.21 -4.38
CA THR A 54 21.82 11.73 -5.17
C THR A 54 21.79 13.26 -5.20
N GLN A 55 20.61 13.84 -5.39
CA GLN A 55 20.43 15.30 -5.36
C GLN A 55 20.65 15.91 -3.98
N LEU A 56 20.40 15.19 -2.90
CA LEU A 56 20.56 15.64 -1.51
C LEU A 56 21.87 15.16 -0.86
N ALA A 57 22.75 14.53 -1.63
CA ALA A 57 23.98 13.96 -1.11
C ALA A 57 24.87 15.03 -0.47
N GLY A 58 25.34 14.73 0.74
CA GLY A 58 26.24 15.59 1.51
C GLY A 58 25.57 16.70 2.31
N ILE A 59 24.24 16.84 2.27
CA ILE A 59 23.55 17.86 3.05
C ILE A 59 23.58 17.49 4.54
N SER A 60 24.11 18.41 5.33
CA SER A 60 24.17 18.32 6.79
C SER A 60 23.53 19.54 7.48
N THR A 61 23.21 20.60 6.73
CA THR A 61 22.60 21.82 7.28
C THR A 61 21.38 22.29 6.48
N PRO A 62 20.42 23.00 7.12
CA PRO A 62 19.29 23.60 6.42
C PRO A 62 19.71 24.60 5.33
N ALA A 63 20.84 25.30 5.51
CA ALA A 63 21.35 26.28 4.55
C ALA A 63 21.80 25.61 3.24
N GLU A 64 22.46 24.45 3.32
CA GLU A 64 22.83 23.65 2.15
C GLU A 64 21.59 23.12 1.42
N LEU A 65 20.55 22.74 2.17
CA LEU A 65 19.27 22.32 1.58
C LEU A 65 18.62 23.45 0.78
N GLN A 66 18.61 24.68 1.31
CA GLN A 66 18.02 25.85 0.63
C GLN A 66 18.58 26.07 -0.77
N ALA A 67 19.88 25.81 -0.98
CA ALA A 67 20.50 25.91 -2.30
C ALA A 67 20.00 24.85 -3.31
N ARG A 68 19.52 23.69 -2.82
CA ARG A 68 19.02 22.58 -3.66
C ARG A 68 17.50 22.53 -3.80
N LEU A 69 16.77 23.29 -2.98
CA LEU A 69 15.30 23.36 -3.02
C LEU A 69 14.71 23.70 -4.40
N PRO A 70 15.27 24.63 -5.20
CA PRO A 70 14.68 24.94 -6.50
C PRO A 70 14.61 23.73 -7.43
N ALA A 71 15.70 22.96 -7.55
CA ALA A 71 15.75 21.74 -8.36
C ALA A 71 14.85 20.63 -7.82
N LEU A 72 14.79 20.49 -6.49
CA LEU A 72 13.88 19.56 -5.82
C LEU A 72 12.40 19.86 -6.07
N ARG A 73 12.03 21.14 -6.00
CA ARG A 73 10.66 21.58 -6.25
C ARG A 73 10.26 21.40 -7.71
N ASP A 74 11.20 21.59 -8.64
CA ASP A 74 10.98 21.33 -10.05
C ASP A 74 10.71 19.83 -10.30
N GLU A 75 11.56 18.94 -9.77
CA GLU A 75 11.36 17.49 -9.88
C GLU A 75 10.04 17.03 -9.25
N LEU A 76 9.69 17.55 -8.06
CA LEU A 76 8.41 17.26 -7.41
C LEU A 76 7.20 17.84 -8.16
N GLY A 77 7.37 18.97 -8.84
CA GLY A 77 6.33 19.61 -9.64
C GLY A 77 5.87 18.76 -10.81
N HIS A 78 6.74 17.89 -11.33
CA HIS A 78 6.39 16.93 -12.37
C HIS A 78 5.63 15.70 -11.85
N GLN A 79 5.53 15.52 -10.52
CA GLN A 79 5.00 14.32 -9.88
C GLN A 79 3.90 14.67 -8.87
N ALA A 80 2.66 14.81 -9.36
CA ALA A 80 1.51 15.21 -8.55
C ALA A 80 1.09 14.19 -7.47
N ASP A 81 1.59 12.95 -7.50
CA ASP A 81 1.26 11.92 -6.51
C ASP A 81 2.34 11.77 -5.42
N LEU A 82 3.51 12.41 -5.60
CA LEU A 82 4.64 12.29 -4.69
C LEU A 82 4.83 13.53 -3.83
N ALA A 83 5.03 13.34 -2.54
CA ALA A 83 5.40 14.39 -1.61
C ALA A 83 6.67 14.01 -0.84
N LEU A 84 7.37 15.03 -0.35
CA LEU A 84 8.66 14.90 0.29
C LEU A 84 8.65 15.69 1.60
N ARG A 85 9.19 15.07 2.65
CA ARG A 85 9.58 15.77 3.87
C ARG A 85 11.04 15.48 4.17
N ILE A 86 11.76 16.50 4.61
CA ILE A 86 13.14 16.40 5.11
C ILE A 86 13.14 16.88 6.55
N ASN A 87 13.57 16.00 7.45
CA ASN A 87 13.76 16.31 8.86
C ASN A 87 15.26 16.31 9.17
N GLY A 88 15.71 17.29 9.95
CA GLY A 88 17.04 17.30 10.52
C GLY A 88 17.24 16.16 11.52
N SER A 89 18.49 15.98 11.95
CA SER A 89 18.85 15.01 12.99
C SER A 89 18.29 15.34 14.38
N ASP A 90 17.89 16.59 14.57
CA ASP A 90 17.13 17.11 15.72
C ASP A 90 15.61 16.85 15.62
N GLY A 91 15.16 16.25 14.51
CA GLY A 91 13.74 16.03 14.20
C GLY A 91 13.02 17.25 13.63
N ALA A 92 13.70 18.41 13.55
CA ALA A 92 13.10 19.62 13.01
C ALA A 92 12.82 19.46 11.51
N THR A 93 11.61 19.82 11.06
CA THR A 93 11.27 19.77 9.63
C THR A 93 11.99 20.90 8.90
N TRP A 94 12.94 20.55 8.03
CA TRP A 94 13.67 21.51 7.21
C TRP A 94 12.95 21.85 5.91
N PHE A 95 12.22 20.87 5.36
CA PHE A 95 11.42 21.06 4.16
C PHE A 95 10.21 20.14 4.15
N GLU A 96 9.10 20.64 3.62
CA GLU A 96 7.89 19.90 3.37
C GLU A 96 7.30 20.36 2.04
N SER A 97 7.08 19.42 1.11
CA SER A 97 6.61 19.76 -0.23
C SER A 97 5.12 20.07 -0.29
N ARG A 98 4.34 19.53 0.66
CA ARG A 98 2.89 19.74 0.76
C ARG A 98 2.48 19.92 2.20
N THR A 99 1.51 20.79 2.43
CA THR A 99 0.90 20.91 3.75
C THR A 99 0.00 19.71 4.03
N GLY A 100 -0.10 19.31 5.30
CA GLY A 100 -1.03 18.26 5.71
C GLY A 100 -0.50 16.83 5.64
N LEU A 101 0.78 16.62 5.30
CA LEU A 101 1.40 15.30 5.37
C LEU A 101 1.36 14.74 6.81
N PRO A 102 1.25 13.41 6.97
CA PRO A 102 1.22 12.77 8.29
C PRO A 102 2.39 13.24 9.17
N ARG A 103 2.15 13.78 10.36
CA ARG A 103 3.19 14.33 11.25
C ARG A 103 3.79 13.32 12.24
N THR A 104 3.20 12.14 12.30
CA THR A 104 3.61 11.09 13.23
C THR A 104 5.06 10.68 12.94
N PRO A 105 5.93 10.50 13.95
CA PRO A 105 7.25 9.95 13.74
C PRO A 105 7.13 8.62 13.00
N LEU A 106 7.71 8.53 11.81
CA LEU A 106 7.66 7.31 11.03
C LEU A 106 8.81 6.40 11.46
N PRO A 107 8.55 5.09 11.66
CA PRO A 107 9.63 4.13 11.69
C PRO A 107 10.37 4.16 10.35
N ASP A 108 11.68 3.90 10.39
CA ASP A 108 12.46 3.71 9.16
C ASP A 108 11.86 2.57 8.32
N GLY A 109 11.81 2.79 7.02
CA GLY A 109 11.24 1.86 6.04
C GLY A 109 9.84 2.25 5.58
N LEU A 110 9.12 1.25 5.07
CA LEU A 110 7.84 1.39 4.43
C LEU A 110 6.70 1.40 5.46
N ALA A 111 5.76 2.33 5.33
CA ALA A 111 4.54 2.36 6.13
C ALA A 111 3.33 2.79 5.29
N THR A 112 2.14 2.32 5.66
CA THR A 112 0.87 2.87 5.17
C THR A 112 0.32 3.85 6.19
N LEU A 113 -0.03 5.05 5.76
CA LEU A 113 -0.54 6.11 6.62
C LEU A 113 -1.84 6.66 6.04
N HIS A 114 -2.72 7.13 6.90
CA HIS A 114 -3.93 7.81 6.51
C HIS A 114 -3.92 9.22 7.10
N ALA A 115 -4.07 10.23 6.27
CA ALA A 115 -4.14 11.62 6.72
C ALA A 115 -5.04 12.44 5.81
N GLN A 116 -5.92 13.24 6.42
CA GLN A 116 -6.81 14.18 5.72
C GLN A 116 -7.68 13.55 4.61
N GLY A 117 -8.03 12.26 4.75
CA GLY A 117 -8.83 11.55 3.74
C GLY A 117 -8.01 10.99 2.57
N THR A 118 -6.68 11.08 2.63
CA THR A 118 -5.76 10.51 1.65
C THR A 118 -5.01 9.33 2.27
N ASP A 119 -4.92 8.25 1.50
CA ASP A 119 -4.08 7.11 1.85
C ASP A 119 -2.68 7.33 1.28
N TYR A 120 -1.66 7.27 2.13
CA TYR A 120 -0.27 7.46 1.78
C TYR A 120 0.53 6.18 1.97
N ARG A 121 1.38 5.85 1.00
CA ARG A 121 2.54 4.98 1.21
C ARG A 121 3.75 5.84 1.51
N SER A 122 4.35 5.66 2.67
CA SER A 122 5.55 6.40 3.05
C SER A 122 6.78 5.52 3.09
N LEU A 123 7.93 6.07 2.70
CA LEU A 123 9.25 5.47 2.85
C LEU A 123 10.17 6.47 3.56
N ALA A 124 10.51 6.17 4.82
CA ALA A 124 11.41 6.98 5.63
C ALA A 124 12.81 6.35 5.68
N VAL A 125 13.84 7.14 5.36
CA VAL A 125 15.23 6.69 5.40
C VAL A 125 16.18 7.82 5.80
N HIS A 126 17.31 7.47 6.40
CA HIS A 126 18.41 8.40 6.60
C HIS A 126 19.18 8.70 5.31
N LEU A 127 19.48 9.98 5.05
CA LEU A 127 20.21 10.41 3.85
C LEU A 127 21.60 9.76 3.75
N ALA A 128 22.32 9.63 4.87
CA ALA A 128 23.57 8.90 4.95
C ALA A 128 23.34 7.50 5.55
N GLN A 129 23.76 6.47 4.81
CA GLN A 129 23.63 5.07 5.23
C GLN A 129 24.46 4.82 6.51
N GLY A 130 23.84 4.22 7.52
CA GLY A 130 24.52 3.89 8.78
C GLY A 130 24.81 5.08 9.70
N ALA A 131 24.32 6.28 9.35
CA ALA A 131 24.49 7.48 10.16
C ALA A 131 23.12 7.94 10.71
N PRO A 132 22.71 7.47 11.91
CA PRO A 132 21.42 7.86 12.51
C PRO A 132 21.34 9.35 12.87
N GLN A 133 22.49 10.05 12.93
CA GLN A 133 22.56 11.51 13.07
C GLN A 133 22.48 12.26 11.74
N SER A 134 22.24 11.58 10.62
CA SER A 134 22.00 12.24 9.34
C SER A 134 20.54 12.64 9.18
N PRO A 135 20.25 13.69 8.40
CA PRO A 135 18.88 14.10 8.15
C PRO A 135 18.05 12.95 7.58
N GLN A 136 16.80 12.85 8.00
CA GLN A 136 15.86 11.85 7.51
C GLN A 136 15.08 12.40 6.32
N LEU A 137 15.00 11.61 5.27
CA LEU A 137 14.20 11.85 4.09
C LEU A 137 12.97 10.95 4.15
N THR A 138 11.79 11.53 4.06
CA THR A 138 10.53 10.76 3.96
C THR A 138 9.84 11.10 2.66
N LEU A 139 9.63 10.07 1.85
CA LEU A 139 8.77 10.13 0.67
C LEU A 139 7.36 9.70 1.05
N TYR A 140 6.35 10.35 0.48
CA TYR A 140 4.95 9.99 0.59
C TYR A 140 4.37 9.87 -0.81
N LEU A 141 3.80 8.72 -1.13
CA LEU A 141 3.07 8.47 -2.36
C LEU A 141 1.58 8.42 -2.03
N ASP A 142 0.77 9.21 -2.72
CA ASP A 142 -0.69 9.10 -2.66
C ASP A 142 -1.12 7.78 -3.33
N ILE A 143 -1.64 6.86 -2.53
CA ILE A 143 -2.11 5.54 -2.97
C ILE A 143 -3.63 5.45 -2.95
N THR A 144 -4.35 6.57 -2.81
CA THR A 144 -5.82 6.58 -2.72
C THR A 144 -6.43 5.91 -3.95
N HIS A 145 -5.93 6.22 -5.15
CA HIS A 145 -6.38 5.56 -6.38
C HIS A 145 -6.12 4.04 -6.36
N HIS A 146 -4.95 3.60 -5.87
CA HIS A 146 -4.62 2.17 -5.77
C HIS A 146 -5.54 1.44 -4.80
N GLN A 147 -5.87 2.06 -3.66
CA GLN A 147 -6.81 1.52 -2.67
C GLN A 147 -8.20 1.36 -3.25
N HIS A 148 -8.71 2.37 -3.95
CA HIS A 148 -10.01 2.30 -4.61
C HIS A 148 -10.07 1.18 -5.67
N PHE A 149 -9.02 1.03 -6.48
CA PHE A 149 -8.92 -0.05 -7.45
C PHE A 149 -8.90 -1.44 -6.78
N LEU A 150 -8.06 -1.61 -5.76
CA LEU A 150 -7.90 -2.85 -5.02
C LEU A 150 -9.21 -3.28 -4.33
N GLN A 151 -9.91 -2.34 -3.69
CA GLN A 151 -11.23 -2.58 -3.10
C GLN A 151 -12.27 -2.99 -4.16
N GLY A 152 -12.27 -2.35 -5.32
CA GLY A 152 -13.15 -2.70 -6.43
C GLY A 152 -12.92 -4.13 -6.94
N MET A 153 -11.65 -4.50 -7.14
CA MET A 153 -11.25 -5.85 -7.54
C MET A 153 -11.63 -6.90 -6.50
N GLN A 154 -11.35 -6.65 -5.22
CA GLN A 154 -11.75 -7.53 -4.12
C GLN A 154 -13.27 -7.72 -4.07
N ARG A 155 -14.04 -6.65 -4.26
CA ARG A 155 -15.51 -6.74 -4.31
C ARG A 155 -15.98 -7.68 -5.42
N LEU A 156 -15.39 -7.60 -6.61
CA LEU A 156 -15.72 -8.49 -7.73
C LEU A 156 -15.36 -9.95 -7.43
N ILE A 157 -14.21 -10.21 -6.79
CA ILE A 157 -13.81 -11.56 -6.36
C ILE A 157 -14.82 -12.12 -5.36
N TRP A 158 -15.18 -11.35 -4.34
CA TRP A 158 -16.13 -11.82 -3.33
C TRP A 158 -17.54 -12.01 -3.91
N LEU A 159 -17.96 -11.19 -4.87
CA LEU A 159 -19.22 -11.38 -5.59
C LEU A 159 -19.21 -12.67 -6.40
N THR A 160 -18.14 -12.98 -7.13
CA THR A 160 -18.07 -14.21 -7.94
C THR A 160 -17.96 -15.45 -7.07
N VAL A 161 -17.18 -15.41 -5.98
CA VAL A 161 -17.11 -16.48 -4.97
C VAL A 161 -18.48 -16.73 -4.34
N GLY A 162 -19.18 -15.66 -3.93
CA GLY A 162 -20.52 -15.74 -3.36
C GLY A 162 -21.55 -16.30 -4.34
N LEU A 163 -21.56 -15.82 -5.59
CA LEU A 163 -22.46 -16.31 -6.63
C LEU A 163 -22.20 -17.77 -6.98
N SER A 164 -20.92 -18.19 -7.01
CA SER A 164 -20.52 -19.58 -7.25
C SER A 164 -21.02 -20.48 -6.12
N ALA A 165 -20.79 -20.10 -4.86
CA ALA A 165 -21.26 -20.85 -3.70
C ALA A 165 -22.79 -20.96 -3.67
N LEU A 166 -23.51 -19.87 -3.98
CA LEU A 166 -24.97 -19.86 -4.06
C LEU A 166 -25.49 -20.76 -5.19
N ALA A 167 -24.88 -20.69 -6.37
CA ALA A 167 -25.24 -21.56 -7.49
C ALA A 167 -25.01 -23.03 -7.17
N THR A 168 -23.89 -23.39 -6.53
CA THR A 168 -23.61 -24.77 -6.11
C THR A 168 -24.57 -25.25 -5.03
N ALA A 169 -24.93 -24.40 -4.07
CA ALA A 169 -25.89 -24.74 -3.03
C ALA A 169 -27.30 -24.97 -3.60
N LEU A 170 -27.74 -24.12 -4.54
CA LEU A 170 -29.02 -24.32 -5.23
C LEU A 170 -28.99 -25.62 -6.03
N LEU A 171 -28.00 -25.86 -6.88
CA LEU A 171 -27.90 -27.10 -7.65
C LEU A 171 -27.85 -28.34 -6.75
N GLY A 172 -27.15 -28.27 -5.62
CA GLY A 172 -27.09 -29.36 -4.64
C GLY A 172 -28.37 -29.58 -3.85
N ALA A 173 -29.24 -28.57 -3.71
CA ALA A 173 -30.54 -28.70 -3.06
C ALA A 173 -31.62 -29.30 -3.97
N TRP A 174 -31.42 -29.22 -5.29
CA TRP A 174 -32.31 -29.81 -6.30
C TRP A 174 -31.94 -31.26 -6.68
N ALA A 175 -30.77 -31.75 -6.26
CA ALA A 175 -30.24 -33.10 -6.51
C ALA A 175 -30.51 -34.06 -5.35
#